data_AF-A0A377BYY9-F1
#
_entry.id   AF-A0A377BYY9-F1
#
_cell.length_a   1.000
_cell.length_b   1.000
_cell.length_c   1.000
_cell.angle_alpha   90.00
_cell.angle_beta   90.00
_cell.angle_gamma   90.00
#
_symmetry.space_group_name_H-M   'P 1'
#
loop_
_entity.id
_entity.type
_entity.pdbx_description
1 polymer ?
#
loop_
_entity_poly.entity_id
_entity_poly.type
_entity_poly.pdbx_seq_one_letter_code
_entity_poly.pdbx_strand_id
1 'polypeptide(L)'
;MRHQYQSANSCPARYVGLAKAEVMAERIRQINPECRVTVVDDFVTPDNVAQYMSVGYSYVIDAIDSVRPKAALIAYCRRNKIPLVTTGGAGGQIDPTQIQVTDLAKTIQDPLAAKLRERLKSDFGRSEKQ
;
A
#
# COMPACT_ATOMS: atom_id res chain seq x y z
N MET A 1 -7.18 2.61 45.50
CA MET A 1 -7.26 1.68 44.36
C MET A 1 -8.41 2.11 43.45
N ARG A 2 -8.15 2.87 42.38
CA ARG A 2 -9.10 3.09 41.29
C ARG A 2 -8.46 2.58 40.01
N HIS A 3 -8.85 1.38 39.61
CA HIS A 3 -8.55 0.82 38.30
C HIS A 3 -9.24 1.69 37.24
N GLN A 4 -8.46 2.42 36.43
CA GLN A 4 -8.96 3.01 35.20
C GLN A 4 -8.90 1.94 34.11
N TYR A 5 -10.07 1.38 33.80
CA TYR A 5 -10.33 0.61 32.60
C TYR A 5 -10.38 1.61 31.43
N GLN A 6 -9.29 1.75 30.67
CA GLN A 6 -9.31 2.49 29.41
C GLN A 6 -9.85 1.54 28.33
N SER A 7 -11.07 1.81 27.91
CA SER A 7 -11.73 1.18 26.78
C SER A 7 -10.94 1.44 25.49
N ALA A 8 -10.63 0.35 24.80
CA ALA A 8 -10.17 0.37 23.43
C ALA A 8 -11.26 0.98 22.53
N ASN A 9 -11.07 2.20 22.03
CA ASN A 9 -11.67 2.75 20.82
C ASN A 9 -11.08 4.15 20.53
N SER A 10 -10.71 4.38 19.26
CA SER A 10 -10.16 5.62 18.65
C SER A 10 -8.63 5.79 18.67
N CYS A 11 -8.10 6.21 17.50
CA CYS A 11 -6.72 6.62 17.29
C CYS A 11 -6.33 7.67 18.36
N PRO A 12 -5.29 7.46 19.18
CA PRO A 12 -5.02 8.36 20.29
C PRO A 12 -4.61 9.74 19.73
N ALA A 13 -5.32 10.78 20.16
CA ALA A 13 -5.19 12.17 19.69
C ALA A 13 -3.75 12.72 19.63
N ARG A 14 -2.81 12.09 20.34
CA ARG A 14 -1.38 12.44 20.39
C ARG A 14 -0.60 12.28 19.08
N TYR A 15 -1.12 11.56 18.08
CA TYR A 15 -0.43 11.37 16.80
C TYR A 15 -1.00 12.22 15.65
N VAL A 16 -2.02 13.03 15.93
CA VAL A 16 -2.62 13.91 14.91
C VAL A 16 -1.61 15.00 14.53
N GLY A 17 -1.42 15.21 13.23
CA GLY A 17 -0.50 16.21 12.68
C GLY A 17 0.95 15.73 12.52
N LEU A 18 1.29 14.52 13.00
CA LEU A 18 2.60 13.91 12.77
C LEU A 18 2.63 13.14 11.45
N ALA A 19 3.82 13.02 10.85
CA ALA A 19 4.01 12.24 9.64
C ALA A 19 3.67 10.76 9.88
N LYS A 20 2.74 10.22 9.09
CA LYS A 20 2.22 8.85 9.25
C LYS A 20 3.34 7.80 9.23
N ALA A 21 4.28 7.95 8.30
CA ALA A 21 5.39 7.02 8.12
C ALA A 21 6.32 7.02 9.33
N GLU A 22 6.63 8.19 9.89
CA GLU A 22 7.47 8.30 11.09
C GLU A 22 6.80 7.73 12.34
N VAL A 23 5.50 8.03 12.54
CA VAL A 23 4.74 7.44 13.65
C VAL A 23 4.72 5.91 13.57
N MET A 24 4.56 5.35 12.36
CA MET A 24 4.61 3.91 12.16
C MET A 24 6.01 3.34 12.33
N ALA A 25 7.06 4.05 11.89
CA ALA A 25 8.43 3.60 12.09
C ALA A 25 8.80 3.51 13.56
N GLU A 26 8.42 4.52 14.35
CA GLU A 26 8.58 4.51 15.80
C GLU A 26 7.81 3.35 16.45
N ARG A 27 6.55 3.14 16.03
CA ARG A 27 5.76 2.00 16.51
C ARG A 27 6.41 0.65 16.17
N ILE A 28 6.99 0.49 14.98
CA ILE A 28 7.67 -0.75 14.58
C ILE A 28 8.90 -0.99 15.45
N ARG A 29 9.71 0.04 15.74
CA ARG A 29 10.86 -0.08 16.65
C ARG A 29 10.46 -0.46 18.07
N GLN A 30 9.31 0.04 18.54
CA GLN A 30 8.74 -0.37 19.84
C GLN A 30 8.28 -1.83 19.84
N ILE A 31 7.82 -2.36 18.70
CA ILE A 31 7.43 -3.77 18.56
C ILE A 31 8.67 -4.68 18.46
N ASN A 32 9.65 -4.30 17.65
CA ASN A 32 10.91 -5.02 17.48
C ASN A 32 12.08 -4.02 17.32
N PRO A 33 12.89 -3.81 18.37
CA PRO A 33 14.01 -2.86 18.33
C PRO A 33 15.12 -3.21 17.32
N GLU A 34 15.25 -4.47 16.95
CA GLU A 34 16.25 -4.94 15.97
C GLU A 34 15.76 -4.79 14.52
N CYS A 35 14.48 -4.45 14.32
CA CYS A 35 13.93 -4.23 12.99
C CYS A 35 14.53 -2.97 12.34
N ARG A 36 15.21 -3.14 11.21
CA ARG A 36 15.71 -2.01 10.42
C ARG A 36 14.56 -1.37 9.64
N VAL A 37 14.10 -0.21 10.12
CA VAL A 37 13.05 0.58 9.48
C VAL A 37 13.64 1.77 8.73
N THR A 38 13.28 1.93 7.46
CA THR A 38 13.62 3.09 6.63
C THR A 38 12.33 3.82 6.26
N VAL A 39 12.29 5.13 6.48
CA VAL A 39 11.18 5.98 6.08
C VAL A 39 11.57 6.74 4.81
N VAL A 40 10.65 6.74 3.84
CA VAL A 40 10.71 7.61 2.67
C VAL A 40 9.48 8.50 2.75
N ASP A 41 9.69 9.76 3.14
CA ASP A 41 8.62 10.77 3.20
C ASP A 41 8.46 11.44 1.83
N ASP A 42 8.03 10.65 0.85
CA ASP A 42 7.71 11.10 -0.50
C ASP A 42 6.60 10.24 -1.10
N PHE A 43 5.95 10.75 -2.13
CA PHE A 43 4.99 9.99 -2.93
C PHE A 43 5.68 9.32 -4.10
N VAL A 44 5.26 8.10 -4.42
CA VAL A 44 5.70 7.44 -5.65
C VAL A 44 5.14 8.17 -6.85
N THR A 45 5.99 8.43 -7.84
CA THR A 45 5.65 9.04 -9.13
C THR A 45 6.29 8.20 -10.25
N PRO A 46 5.85 8.35 -11.52
CA PRO A 46 6.52 7.71 -12.64
C PRO A 46 8.02 8.03 -12.74
N ASP A 47 8.44 9.19 -12.24
CA ASP A 47 9.82 9.68 -12.35
C ASP A 47 10.73 9.12 -11.25
N ASN A 48 10.22 8.95 -10.02
CA ASN A 48 11.02 8.47 -8.88
C ASN A 48 10.87 6.97 -8.58
N VAL A 49 9.89 6.28 -9.19
CA VAL A 49 9.64 4.85 -8.90
C VAL A 49 10.87 3.97 -9.14
N ALA A 50 11.67 4.28 -10.15
CA ALA A 50 12.88 3.53 -10.45
C ALA A 50 13.93 3.65 -9.34
N GLN A 51 14.10 4.86 -8.81
CA GLN A 51 15.01 5.16 -7.71
C GLN A 51 14.57 4.44 -6.42
N TYR A 52 13.27 4.46 -6.10
CA TYR A 52 12.80 3.84 -4.86
C TYR A 52 12.79 2.31 -4.92
N MET A 53 12.57 1.73 -6.09
CA MET A 53 12.51 0.27 -6.26
C MET A 53 13.89 -0.37 -6.51
N SER A 54 14.94 0.42 -6.76
CA SER A 54 16.31 -0.09 -6.98
C SER A 54 16.98 -0.67 -5.74
N VAL A 55 16.36 -0.54 -4.56
CA VAL A 55 16.85 -1.08 -3.28
C VAL A 55 16.93 -2.61 -3.29
N GLY A 56 16.15 -3.28 -4.16
CA GLY A 56 16.12 -4.74 -4.25
C GLY A 56 15.25 -5.36 -3.15
N TYR A 57 14.04 -4.85 -2.97
CA TYR A 57 13.08 -5.41 -2.01
C TYR A 57 12.72 -6.85 -2.37
N SER A 58 12.68 -7.73 -1.37
CA SER A 58 12.16 -9.09 -1.53
C SER A 58 10.68 -9.10 -1.91
N TYR A 59 9.94 -8.07 -1.48
CA TYR A 59 8.52 -7.93 -1.75
C TYR A 59 8.08 -6.47 -1.63
N VAL A 60 7.06 -6.08 -2.41
CA VAL A 60 6.41 -4.76 -2.33
C VAL A 60 4.93 -4.96 -1.97
N ILE A 61 4.46 -4.25 -0.96
CA ILE A 61 3.05 -4.19 -0.58
C ILE A 61 2.52 -2.82 -0.98
N ASP A 62 1.73 -2.78 -2.04
CA ASP A 62 1.11 -1.55 -2.53
C ASP A 62 -0.24 -1.30 -1.83
N ALA A 63 -0.25 -0.28 -0.97
CA ALA A 63 -1.42 0.22 -0.26
C ALA A 63 -1.78 1.67 -0.64
N ILE A 64 -1.40 2.11 -1.85
CA ILE A 64 -1.71 3.45 -2.36
C ILE A 64 -3.19 3.52 -2.76
N ASP A 65 -3.86 4.63 -2.44
CA ASP A 65 -5.28 4.90 -2.74
C ASP A 65 -5.48 5.64 -4.09
N SER A 66 -4.47 6.40 -4.51
CA SER A 66 -4.49 7.22 -5.71
C SER A 66 -4.09 6.41 -6.95
N VAL A 67 -4.94 6.39 -7.98
CA VAL A 67 -4.80 5.51 -9.16
C VAL A 67 -3.50 5.74 -9.94
N ARG A 68 -3.08 7.00 -10.14
CA ARG A 68 -1.88 7.33 -10.95
C ARG A 68 -0.57 6.78 -10.35
N PRO A 69 -0.21 7.11 -9.11
CA PRO A 69 1.00 6.56 -8.49
C PRO A 69 0.94 5.04 -8.32
N LYS A 70 -0.25 4.51 -8.00
CA LYS A 70 -0.51 3.07 -7.92
C LYS A 70 -0.23 2.34 -9.24
N ALA A 71 -0.70 2.89 -10.35
CA ALA A 71 -0.45 2.34 -11.68
C ALA A 71 1.04 2.36 -12.05
N ALA A 72 1.74 3.45 -11.75
CA ALA A 72 3.17 3.58 -12.00
C ALA A 72 3.99 2.53 -11.23
N LEU A 73 3.68 2.33 -9.95
CA LEU A 73 4.32 1.32 -9.10
C LEU A 73 4.10 -0.09 -9.66
N ILE A 74 2.84 -0.47 -9.92
CA ILE A 74 2.49 -1.80 -10.42
C ILE A 74 3.13 -2.06 -11.77
N ALA A 75 3.10 -1.09 -12.69
CA ALA A 75 3.71 -1.21 -14.01
C ALA A 75 5.23 -1.42 -13.90
N TYR A 76 5.91 -0.65 -13.04
CA TYR A 76 7.34 -0.77 -12.83
C TYR A 76 7.73 -2.12 -12.21
N CYS A 77 7.07 -2.52 -11.12
CA CYS A 77 7.35 -3.79 -10.44
C CYS A 77 7.09 -4.98 -11.37
N ARG A 78 5.98 -4.96 -12.10
CA ARG A 78 5.64 -6.02 -13.07
C ARG A 78 6.67 -6.12 -14.20
N ARG A 79 7.13 -4.99 -14.76
CA ARG A 79 8.15 -4.98 -15.83
C ARG A 79 9.51 -5.50 -15.35
N ASN A 80 9.88 -5.17 -14.11
CA ASN A 80 11.17 -5.55 -13.53
C ASN A 80 11.12 -6.86 -12.71
N LYS A 81 9.99 -7.59 -12.75
CA LYS A 81 9.77 -8.84 -12.03
C LYS A 81 10.02 -8.73 -10.52
N ILE A 82 9.70 -7.57 -9.94
CA ILE A 82 9.75 -7.34 -8.49
C ILE A 82 8.46 -7.92 -7.90
N PRO A 83 8.54 -8.86 -6.93
CA PRO A 83 7.36 -9.44 -6.30
C PRO A 83 6.49 -8.35 -5.65
N LEU A 84 5.21 -8.32 -5.99
CA LEU A 84 4.27 -7.29 -5.53
C LEU A 84 2.88 -7.88 -5.23
N VAL A 85 2.28 -7.39 -4.15
CA VAL A 85 0.84 -7.49 -3.88
C VAL A 85 0.26 -6.09 -3.83
N THR A 86 -0.90 -5.89 -4.46
CA THR A 86 -1.64 -4.63 -4.41
C THR A 86 -2.95 -4.82 -3.66
N THR A 87 -3.36 -3.82 -2.91
CA THR A 87 -4.69 -3.75 -2.33
C THR A 87 -5.66 -3.01 -3.25
N GLY A 88 -6.91 -3.43 -3.19
CA GLY A 88 -8.06 -2.78 -3.80
C GLY A 88 -8.65 -1.67 -2.93
N GLY A 89 -9.84 -1.19 -3.30
CA GLY A 89 -10.59 -0.27 -2.46
C GLY A 89 -11.19 -0.98 -1.25
N ALA A 90 -10.78 -0.60 -0.04
CA ALA A 90 -11.32 -1.16 1.21
C ALA A 90 -12.47 -0.34 1.82
N GLY A 91 -12.73 0.86 1.30
CA GLY A 91 -13.78 1.75 1.81
C GLY A 91 -15.20 1.24 1.50
N GLY A 92 -16.12 1.45 2.44
CA GLY A 92 -17.54 1.09 2.27
C GLY A 92 -17.86 -0.41 2.40
N GLN A 93 -16.86 -1.24 2.75
CA GLN A 93 -17.04 -2.67 3.00
C GLN A 93 -17.12 -2.92 4.51
N ILE A 94 -18.01 -3.83 4.93
CA ILE A 94 -18.28 -4.10 6.35
C ILE A 94 -17.97 -5.54 6.77
N ASP A 95 -17.88 -6.46 5.81
CA ASP A 95 -17.70 -7.89 6.08
C ASP A 95 -16.27 -8.33 5.74
N PRO A 96 -15.39 -8.55 6.74
CA PRO A 96 -14.02 -8.97 6.50
C PRO A 96 -13.90 -10.41 5.99
N THR A 97 -14.95 -11.24 6.09
CA THR A 97 -14.91 -12.65 5.66
C THR A 97 -14.90 -12.81 4.14
N GLN A 98 -15.23 -11.74 3.39
CA GLN A 98 -15.26 -11.73 1.93
C GLN A 98 -13.94 -11.28 1.29
N ILE A 99 -12.92 -10.94 2.10
CA ILE A 99 -11.60 -10.54 1.60
C ILE A 99 -10.91 -11.76 0.98
N GLN A 100 -10.45 -11.61 -0.26
CA GLN A 100 -9.78 -12.66 -1.01
C GLN A 100 -8.66 -12.09 -1.88
N VAL A 101 -7.70 -12.95 -2.22
CA VAL A 101 -6.59 -12.62 -3.12
C VAL A 101 -6.88 -13.22 -4.49
N THR A 102 -6.82 -12.38 -5.53
CA THR A 102 -7.00 -12.80 -6.91
C THR A 102 -6.17 -11.92 -7.84
N ASP A 103 -6.05 -12.33 -9.10
CA ASP A 103 -5.42 -11.51 -10.12
C ASP A 103 -6.18 -10.18 -10.30
N LEU A 104 -5.45 -9.08 -10.50
CA LEU A 104 -6.05 -7.74 -10.64
C LEU A 104 -7.09 -7.67 -11.78
N ALA A 105 -6.92 -8.45 -12.85
CA ALA A 105 -7.87 -8.53 -13.95
C ALA A 105 -9.21 -9.20 -13.56
N LYS A 106 -9.23 -9.98 -12.49
CA LYS A 106 -10.38 -10.78 -12.04
C LYS A 106 -11.12 -10.16 -10.85
N THR A 107 -10.69 -9.01 -10.32
CA THR A 107 -11.38 -8.38 -9.19
C THR A 107 -12.75 -7.86 -9.59
N ILE A 108 -13.73 -8.05 -8.71
CA ILE A 108 -15.13 -7.65 -8.84
C ILE A 108 -15.51 -6.73 -7.68
N GLN A 109 -16.56 -5.91 -7.87
CA GLN A 109 -17.08 -4.98 -6.84
C GLN A 109 -16.02 -4.01 -6.25
N ASP A 110 -15.00 -3.68 -7.06
CA ASP A 110 -13.93 -2.76 -6.66
C ASP A 110 -13.74 -1.65 -7.71
N PRO A 111 -14.30 -0.45 -7.47
CA PRO A 111 -14.14 0.70 -8.36
C PRO A 111 -12.70 1.19 -8.50
N LEU A 112 -11.87 1.04 -7.46
CA LEU A 112 -10.46 1.46 -7.51
C LEU A 112 -9.70 0.53 -8.44
N ALA A 113 -9.88 -0.79 -8.29
CA ALA A 113 -9.26 -1.78 -9.16
C ALA A 113 -9.74 -1.64 -10.62
N ALA A 114 -11.02 -1.32 -10.85
CA ALA A 114 -11.54 -1.06 -12.19
C ALA A 114 -10.82 0.11 -12.88
N LYS A 115 -10.75 1.28 -12.21
CA LYS A 115 -10.03 2.46 -12.72
C LYS A 115 -8.54 2.19 -12.90
N LEU A 116 -7.94 1.41 -12.01
CA LEU A 116 -6.55 1.01 -12.09
C LEU A 116 -6.27 0.17 -13.33
N ARG A 117 -7.13 -0.81 -13.66
CA ARG A 117 -7.00 -1.60 -14.89
C ARG A 117 -7.08 -0.74 -16.15
N GLU A 118 -8.02 0.19 -16.19
CA GLU A 118 -8.16 1.13 -17.31
C GLU A 118 -6.90 1.99 -17.47
N ARG A 119 -6.38 2.53 -16.36
CA ARG A 119 -5.16 3.34 -16.33
C ARG A 119 -3.92 2.57 -16.73
N LEU A 120 -3.75 1.34 -16.23
CA LEU A 120 -2.65 0.45 -16.61
C LEU A 120 -2.68 0.16 -18.12
N LYS A 121 -3.88 -0.03 -18.68
CA LYS A 121 -4.05 -0.25 -20.11
C LYS A 121 -3.73 1.01 -20.93
N SER A 122 -4.19 2.20 -20.51
CA SER A 122 -4.03 3.44 -21.27
C SER A 122 -2.59 3.97 -21.24
N ASP A 123 -1.95 3.97 -20.08
CA ASP A 123 -0.70 4.73 -19.87
C ASP A 123 0.54 3.84 -19.99
N PHE A 124 0.41 2.53 -19.72
CA PHE A 124 1.55 1.61 -19.66
C PHE A 124 1.47 0.46 -20.68
N GLY A 125 0.35 0.34 -21.40
CA GLY A 125 0.10 -0.72 -22.37
C GLY A 125 -0.07 -2.11 -21.73
N ARG A 126 -0.77 -3.03 -22.41
CA ARG A 126 -0.73 -4.45 -22.02
C ARG A 126 0.67 -4.99 -22.30
N SER A 127 1.53 -5.09 -21.29
CA SER A 127 2.66 -6.03 -21.40
C SER A 127 2.10 -7.46 -21.47
N GLU A 128 2.63 -8.21 -22.41
CA GLU A 128 2.06 -9.41 -22.99
C GLU A 128 1.89 -10.56 -21.99
N LYS A 129 1.03 -11.51 -22.38
CA LYS A 129 0.83 -12.79 -21.70
C LYS A 129 2.18 -13.50 -21.53
N GLN A 130 2.44 -14.01 -20.34
CA GLN A 130 3.22 -15.22 -20.15
C GLN A 130 2.29 -16.27 -19.56
#